data_AF-A0A151T5E5-F1
#
_entry.id   AF-A0A151T5E5-F1
#
_cell.length_a   1.000
_cell.length_b   1.000
_cell.length_c   1.000
_cell.angle_alpha   90.00
_cell.angle_beta   90.00
_cell.angle_gamma   90.00
#
_symmetry.space_group_name_H-M   'P 1'
#
loop_
_entity.id
_entity.type
_entity.pdbx_description
1 polymer ?
#
loop_
_entity_poly.entity_id
_entity_poly.type
_entity_poly.pdbx_seq_one_letter_code
_entity_poly.pdbx_strand_id
1 'polypeptide(L)'
;MPLRRTSRSHRPLAHLKDYYCRNATTPSSTTTLSSIPSGILYPIEHFVTNHNFSSQHQKFLAVVSNTIEPRSFKEAMKDPLWQQAMKLEIQALEDNHIWVVTSLPPGKKAILCKWIF
;
A
#
# COMPACT_ATOMS: atom_id res chain seq x y z
N MET A 1 30.12 16.97 -12.97
CA MET A 1 29.98 16.84 -11.51
C MET A 1 30.28 15.39 -11.12
N PRO A 2 31.32 15.10 -10.32
CA PRO A 2 31.62 13.72 -9.93
C PRO A 2 30.64 13.23 -8.86
N LEU A 3 30.16 11.99 -9.02
CA LEU A 3 29.28 11.34 -8.05
C LEU A 3 30.03 11.06 -6.74
N ARG A 4 29.52 11.61 -5.63
CA ARG A 4 30.04 11.33 -4.29
C ARG A 4 29.72 9.89 -3.89
N ARG A 5 30.71 9.00 -3.95
CA ARG A 5 30.62 7.65 -3.37
C ARG A 5 31.11 7.66 -1.92
N THR A 6 30.35 7.05 -1.02
CA THR A 6 30.71 6.94 0.40
C THR A 6 31.83 5.94 0.60
N SER A 7 32.91 6.31 1.28
CA SER A 7 34.04 5.45 1.63
C SER A 7 33.84 4.64 2.92
N ARG A 8 32.60 4.58 3.43
CA ARG A 8 32.28 3.93 4.71
C ARG A 8 32.41 2.40 4.57
N SER A 9 33.19 1.77 5.45
CA SER A 9 33.22 0.32 5.60
C SER A 9 31.81 -0.18 5.96
N HIS A 10 31.19 -0.93 5.05
CA HIS A 10 29.89 -1.53 5.31
C HIS A 10 30.08 -2.82 6.11
N ARG A 11 29.80 -2.77 7.41
CA ARG A 11 29.73 -3.96 8.25
C ARG A 11 28.31 -4.52 8.20
N PRO A 12 28.09 -5.79 7.87
CA PRO A 12 26.78 -6.41 7.96
C PRO A 12 26.24 -6.30 9.40
N LEU A 13 24.98 -5.92 9.54
CA LEU A 13 24.30 -5.86 10.83
C LEU A 13 24.28 -7.27 11.45
N ALA A 14 24.69 -7.39 12.72
CA ALA A 14 24.88 -8.69 13.37
C ALA A 14 23.61 -9.55 13.44
N HIS A 15 22.42 -8.94 13.45
CA HIS A 15 21.13 -9.63 13.50
C HIS A 15 20.65 -10.16 12.15
N LEU A 16 21.31 -9.80 11.03
CA LEU A 16 21.00 -10.37 9.72
C LEU A 16 21.65 -11.74 9.50
N LYS A 17 22.44 -12.26 10.45
CA LYS A 17 23.09 -13.56 10.34
C LYS A 17 22.10 -14.73 10.32
N ASP A 18 20.98 -14.58 11.00
CA ASP A 18 19.93 -15.60 11.10
C ASP A 18 18.94 -15.52 9.92
N TYR A 19 19.01 -14.42 9.16
CA TYR A 19 18.26 -14.29 7.91
C TYR A 19 19.00 -15.06 6.81
N TYR A 20 18.46 -16.22 6.46
CA TYR A 20 18.79 -16.88 5.21
C TYR A 20 18.25 -16.03 4.05
N CYS A 21 19.01 -15.04 3.63
CA CYS A 21 18.96 -14.60 2.24
C CYS A 21 19.39 -15.81 1.44
N ARG A 22 18.42 -16.53 0.87
CA ARG A 22 18.69 -17.62 -0.07
C ARG A 22 19.39 -16.96 -1.25
N ASN A 23 20.72 -16.86 -1.19
CA ASN A 23 21.54 -16.38 -2.29
C ASN A 23 21.11 -17.21 -3.47
N ALA A 24 20.50 -16.58 -4.47
CA ALA A 24 20.05 -17.26 -5.66
C ALA A 24 21.25 -18.02 -6.22
N THR A 25 21.29 -19.32 -5.94
CA THR A 25 22.17 -20.24 -6.63
C THR A 25 21.62 -20.19 -8.03
N THR A 26 22.33 -19.51 -8.93
CA THR A 26 22.03 -19.49 -10.37
C THR A 26 21.72 -20.91 -10.81
N PRO A 27 20.47 -21.27 -11.14
CA PRO A 27 20.27 -22.31 -12.10
C PRO A 27 20.47 -21.60 -13.43
N SER A 28 21.52 -21.98 -14.15
CA SER A 28 21.51 -21.84 -15.61
C SER A 28 20.29 -22.60 -16.12
N SER A 29 19.15 -21.93 -16.15
CA SER A 29 17.90 -22.41 -16.71
C SER A 29 17.10 -21.18 -17.07
N THR A 30 17.41 -20.69 -18.26
CA THR A 30 16.52 -19.94 -19.13
C THR A 30 15.08 -20.42 -18.95
N THR A 31 14.27 -19.62 -18.28
CA THR A 31 12.83 -19.61 -18.54
C THR A 31 12.48 -18.17 -18.84
N THR A 32 12.53 -17.86 -20.13
CA THR A 32 11.91 -16.69 -20.72
C THR A 32 10.41 -16.75 -20.38
N LEU A 33 9.94 -15.87 -19.50
CA LEU A 33 8.54 -15.45 -19.53
C LEU A 33 8.48 -13.93 -19.48
N SER A 34 7.76 -13.42 -20.47
CA SER A 34 7.67 -12.07 -20.98
C SER A 34 7.15 -11.03 -19.98
N SER A 35 7.66 -9.80 -20.15
CA SER A 35 7.08 -8.50 -19.76
C SER A 35 7.07 -8.08 -18.28
N ILE A 36 8.24 -7.85 -17.68
CA ILE A 36 8.35 -6.93 -16.53
C ILE A 36 9.24 -5.74 -16.92
N PRO A 37 8.71 -4.50 -16.90
CA PRO A 37 9.55 -3.31 -17.03
C PRO A 37 10.20 -3.00 -15.68
N SER A 38 11.49 -2.69 -15.71
CA SER A 38 12.35 -2.34 -14.57
C SER A 38 13.04 -3.53 -13.91
N GLY A 39 14.37 -3.42 -13.78
CA GLY A 39 15.30 -4.44 -13.29
C GLY A 39 15.17 -4.81 -11.81
N ILE A 40 13.97 -5.24 -11.41
CA ILE A 40 13.71 -5.80 -10.09
C ILE A 40 14.01 -7.29 -10.16
N LEU A 41 15.19 -7.66 -9.65
CA LEU A 41 15.51 -9.06 -9.39
C LEU A 41 14.70 -9.50 -8.16
N TYR A 42 13.92 -10.57 -8.30
CA TYR A 42 13.04 -11.17 -7.28
C TYR A 42 11.83 -10.31 -6.86
N PRO A 43 10.82 -10.17 -7.73
CA PRO A 43 9.52 -9.63 -7.33
C PRO A 43 8.95 -10.41 -6.14
N ILE A 44 8.52 -9.69 -5.08
CA ILE A 44 8.00 -10.30 -3.85
C ILE A 44 6.76 -11.16 -4.09
N GLU A 45 5.98 -10.82 -5.12
CA GLU A 45 4.80 -11.55 -5.60
C GLU A 45 5.09 -13.02 -5.94
N HIS A 46 6.32 -13.39 -6.29
CA HIS A 46 6.69 -14.79 -6.59
C HIS A 46 6.95 -15.63 -5.33
N PHE A 47 7.08 -14.99 -4.17
CA PHE A 47 7.40 -15.65 -2.90
C PHE A 47 6.31 -15.52 -1.85
N VAL A 48 5.38 -14.59 -2.02
CA VAL A 48 4.20 -14.45 -1.16
C VAL A 48 3.06 -15.27 -1.74
N THR A 49 2.61 -16.27 -1.00
CA THR A 49 1.52 -17.15 -1.41
C THR A 49 0.56 -17.41 -0.26
N ASN A 50 -0.74 -17.34 -0.53
CA ASN A 50 -1.80 -17.46 0.48
C ASN A 50 -2.19 -18.92 0.80
N HIS A 51 -1.40 -19.90 0.35
CA HIS A 51 -1.75 -21.32 0.38
C HIS A 51 -1.79 -21.92 1.80
N ASN A 52 -1.04 -21.36 2.76
CA ASN A 52 -1.01 -21.83 4.15
C ASN A 52 -2.23 -21.36 4.98
N PHE A 53 -3.06 -20.47 4.44
CA PHE A 53 -4.25 -20.00 5.13
C PHE A 53 -5.40 -21.00 5.00
N SER A 54 -6.27 -21.04 6.01
CA SER A 54 -7.50 -21.83 5.94
C SER A 54 -8.37 -21.39 4.75
N SER A 55 -9.22 -22.29 4.27
CA SER A 55 -10.13 -22.00 3.15
C SER A 55 -11.04 -20.80 3.42
N GLN A 56 -11.48 -20.61 4.67
CA GLN A 56 -12.26 -19.44 5.08
C GLN A 56 -11.45 -18.15 4.98
N HIS A 57 -10.19 -18.16 5.44
CA HIS A 57 -9.33 -16.98 5.39
C HIS A 57 -8.92 -16.63 3.96
N GLN A 58 -8.65 -17.63 3.11
CA GLN A 58 -8.38 -17.41 1.68
C GLN A 58 -9.55 -16.71 0.98
N LYS A 59 -10.79 -17.13 1.26
CA LYS A 59 -11.99 -16.48 0.72
C LYS A 59 -12.10 -15.04 1.17
N PHE A 60 -11.87 -14.77 2.44
CA PHE A 60 -11.85 -13.41 2.97
C PHE A 60 -10.80 -12.53 2.27
N LEU A 61 -9.56 -13.00 2.16
CA LEU A 61 -8.50 -12.27 1.48
C LEU A 61 -8.80 -12.03 0.00
N ALA A 62 -9.43 -13.00 -0.69
CA ALA A 62 -9.83 -12.84 -2.07
C ALA A 62 -10.89 -11.74 -2.23
N VAL A 63 -11.86 -11.66 -1.32
CA VAL A 63 -12.84 -10.56 -1.31
C VAL A 63 -12.14 -9.22 -1.11
N VAL A 64 -11.27 -9.09 -0.11
CA VAL A 64 -10.55 -7.84 0.18
C VAL A 64 -9.60 -7.44 -0.96
N SER A 65 -8.95 -8.40 -1.60
CA SER A 65 -8.02 -8.11 -2.72
C SER A 65 -8.78 -7.69 -3.98
N ASN A 66 -10.02 -8.14 -4.13
CA ASN A 66 -10.85 -7.86 -5.30
C ASN A 66 -11.74 -6.62 -5.11
N THR A 67 -11.85 -6.07 -3.90
CA THR A 67 -12.56 -4.80 -3.69
C THR A 67 -11.77 -3.67 -4.34
N ILE A 68 -12.42 -2.97 -5.27
CA ILE A 68 -11.82 -1.83 -5.97
C ILE A 68 -12.16 -0.57 -5.19
N GLU A 69 -11.12 0.10 -4.70
CA GLU A 69 -11.26 1.43 -4.09
C GLU A 69 -11.63 2.46 -5.17
N PRO A 70 -12.66 3.29 -4.95
CA PRO A 70 -13.05 4.34 -5.88
C PRO A 70 -11.92 5.35 -6.00
N ARG A 71 -11.60 5.79 -7.22
CA ARG A 71 -10.47 6.71 -7.43
C ARG A 71 -10.89 8.18 -7.39
N SER A 72 -12.19 8.43 -7.23
CA SER A 72 -12.75 9.77 -7.20
C SER A 72 -14.00 9.84 -6.33
N PHE A 73 -14.27 11.03 -5.79
CA PHE A 73 -15.48 11.30 -5.02
C PHE A 73 -16.76 10.93 -5.80
N LYS A 74 -16.79 11.19 -7.11
CA LYS A 74 -17.97 10.90 -7.94
C LYS A 74 -18.23 9.41 -8.10
N GLU A 75 -17.20 8.58 -8.00
CA GLU A 75 -17.34 7.12 -7.98
C GLU A 75 -17.76 6.65 -6.59
N ALA A 76 -17.08 7.11 -5.54
CA ALA A 76 -17.39 6.76 -4.15
C ALA A 76 -18.83 7.11 -3.76
N MET A 77 -19.30 8.30 -4.15
CA MET A 77 -20.65 8.77 -3.85
C MET A 77 -21.76 7.95 -4.54
N LYS A 78 -21.44 7.08 -5.51
CA LYS A 78 -22.44 6.18 -6.12
C LYS A 78 -22.55 4.84 -5.38
N ASP A 79 -21.56 4.50 -4.57
CA ASP A 79 -21.53 3.25 -3.83
C ASP A 79 -22.16 3.45 -2.44
N PRO A 80 -23.24 2.71 -2.11
CA PRO A 80 -23.90 2.85 -0.81
C PRO A 80 -23.02 2.48 0.37
N LEU A 81 -22.06 1.55 0.21
CA LEU A 81 -21.13 1.16 1.28
C LEU A 81 -20.18 2.31 1.62
N TRP A 82 -19.69 3.01 0.60
CA TRP A 82 -18.84 4.18 0.78
C TRP A 82 -19.61 5.37 1.38
N GLN A 83 -20.87 5.58 0.96
CA GLN A 83 -21.73 6.58 1.61
C GLN A 83 -21.94 6.27 3.10
N GLN A 84 -22.20 5.00 3.43
CA GLN A 84 -22.38 4.59 4.82
C GLN A 84 -21.10 4.78 5.63
N ALA A 85 -19.95 4.36 5.11
CA ALA A 85 -18.66 4.55 5.76
C ALA A 85 -18.37 6.04 6.02
N MET A 86 -18.62 6.91 5.04
CA MET A 86 -18.47 8.36 5.17
C MET A 86 -19.38 8.95 6.25
N LYS A 87 -20.63 8.49 6.32
CA LYS A 87 -21.56 8.93 7.36
C LYS A 87 -21.08 8.54 8.76
N LEU A 88 -20.57 7.31 8.91
CA LEU A 88 -20.01 6.84 10.19
C LEU A 88 -18.78 7.64 10.59
N GLU A 89 -17.89 7.96 9.65
CA GLU A 89 -16.72 8.79 9.91
C GLU A 89 -17.14 10.18 10.39
N ILE A 90 -18.06 10.86 9.67
CA ILE A 90 -18.56 12.19 10.07
C ILE A 90 -19.17 12.14 11.47
N GLN A 91 -20.01 11.13 11.74
CA GLN A 91 -20.61 10.95 13.07
C GLN A 91 -19.53 10.76 14.14
N ALA A 92 -18.51 9.95 13.89
CA ALA A 92 -17.40 9.76 14.82
C ALA A 92 -16.62 11.06 15.08
N LEU A 93 -16.44 11.92 14.07
CA LEU A 93 -15.80 13.23 14.24
C LEU A 93 -16.63 14.17 15.13
N GLU A 94 -17.96 14.16 14.96
CA GLU A 94 -18.91 14.94 15.76
C GLU A 94 -18.95 14.45 17.21
N ASP A 95 -19.06 13.13 17.42
CA ASP A 95 -19.10 12.49 18.73
C ASP A 95 -17.82 12.73 19.54
N ASN A 96 -16.67 12.75 18.86
CA ASN A 96 -15.37 13.03 19.49
C ASN A 96 -15.12 14.54 19.69
N HIS A 97 -15.99 15.43 19.21
CA HIS A 97 -15.85 16.89 19.29
C HIS A 97 -14.52 17.43 18.77
N ILE A 98 -13.88 16.71 17.85
CA ILE A 98 -12.56 17.06 17.32
C ILE A 98 -12.66 18.02 16.14
N TRP A 99 -13.79 18.03 15.44
CA TRP A 99 -13.99 18.82 14.23
C TRP A 99 -15.26 19.66 14.38
N VAL A 100 -15.16 20.95 14.06
CA VAL A 100 -16.31 21.86 13.96
C VAL A 100 -16.38 22.36 12.52
N VAL A 101 -17.53 22.15 11.89
CA VAL A 101 -17.79 22.69 10.55
C VAL A 101 -17.83 24.21 10.65
N THR A 102 -16.94 24.89 9.94
CA THR A 102 -16.86 26.35 9.92
C THR A 102 -16.85 26.87 8.50
N SER A 103 -17.41 28.06 8.30
CA SER A 103 -17.33 28.76 7.01
C SER A 103 -15.89 29.17 6.72
N LEU A 104 -15.48 29.08 5.44
CA LEU A 104 -14.17 29.56 5.03
C LEU A 104 -14.05 31.08 5.30
N PRO A 105 -13.13 31.52 6.18
CA PRO A 105 -12.99 32.95 6.48
C PRO A 105 -12.55 33.75 5.24
N PRO A 106 -12.98 35.02 5.13
CA PRO A 106 -12.69 35.86 3.98
C PRO A 106 -11.18 36.05 3.79
N GLY A 107 -10.73 35.99 2.54
CA GLY A 107 -9.31 36.11 2.19
C GLY A 107 -8.44 34.90 2.52
N LYS A 108 -9.04 33.80 3.03
CA LYS A 108 -8.34 32.53 3.21
C LYS A 108 -8.69 31.56 2.08
N LYS A 109 -7.72 30.73 1.71
CA LYS A 109 -7.91 29.63 0.77
C LYS A 109 -8.17 28.36 1.56
N ALA A 110 -9.26 27.66 1.25
CA ALA A 110 -9.48 26.33 1.79
C ALA A 110 -8.31 25.44 1.36
N ILE A 111 -7.67 24.79 2.33
CA ILE A 111 -6.72 23.73 2.01
C ILE A 111 -7.57 22.56 1.53
N LEU A 112 -7.40 22.19 0.26
CA LEU A 112 -7.95 20.95 -0.25
C LEU A 112 -7.20 19.84 0.47
N CYS A 113 -7.76 19.35 1.58
CA CYS A 113 -7.40 18.03 2.07
C CYS A 113 -7.82 17.08 0.95
N LYS A 114 -6.83 16.56 0.21
CA LYS A 114 -7.01 15.38 -0.60
C LYS A 114 -7.22 14.24 0.39
N TRP A 115 -8.43 14.18 0.94
CA TRP A 115 -8.90 12.97 1.58
C TRP A 115 -8.66 11.87 0.57
N ILE A 116 -7.92 10.86 1.01
CA ILE A 116 -7.75 9.63 0.26
C ILE A 116 -9.15 9.00 0.33
N PHE A 117 -9.92 9.25 -0.72
CA PHE A 117 -11.13 8.51 -1.04
C PHE A 117 -10.72 7.18 -1.66
#